data_AF-A0A060CK44-F1
#
_entry.id   AF-A0A060CK44-F1
#
_cell.length_a   1.000
_cell.length_b   1.000
_cell.length_c   1.000
_cell.angle_alpha   90.00
_cell.angle_beta   90.00
_cell.angle_gamma   90.00
#
_symmetry.space_group_name_H-M   'P 1'
#
loop_
_entity.id
_entity.type
_entity.pdbx_description
1 polymer ?
#
loop_
_entity_poly.entity_id
_entity_poly.type
_entity_poly.pdbx_seq_one_letter_code
_entity_poly.pdbx_strand_id
1 'polypeptide(L)'
;MQARIKARTAAQWSATFLDALGQVTNEGLADRRLRMSQCNELLSRWNAADRKLVLCDYDGTLTPLVRSPERARPTRATIDLLQRLGDASGVDLAIVSGRDRETMDAWFGGLPVMLIAEHGAWSSGPAAAGGQREWIRSANLPDEGT
;
A
#
# COMPACT_ATOMS: atom_id res chain seq x y z
N MET A 1 10.16 -17.44 20.16
CA MET A 1 10.84 -16.46 19.28
C MET A 1 12.09 -17.02 18.56
N GLN A 2 12.87 -17.92 19.17
CA GLN A 2 14.12 -18.46 18.59
C GLN A 2 13.98 -19.41 17.38
N ALA A 3 12.83 -20.07 17.17
CA ALA A 3 12.69 -21.05 16.08
C ALA A 3 12.50 -20.42 14.68
N ARG A 4 11.85 -19.24 14.59
CA ARG A 4 11.57 -18.57 13.30
C ARG A 4 12.78 -17.85 12.70
N ILE A 5 13.73 -17.43 13.53
CA ILE A 5 14.96 -16.75 13.08
C ILE A 5 16.01 -17.76 12.60
N LYS A 6 16.03 -18.98 13.16
CA LYS A 6 16.94 -20.06 12.70
C LYS A 6 16.65 -20.59 11.28
N ALA A 7 15.44 -20.41 10.77
CA ALA A 7 15.00 -21.00 9.50
C ALA A 7 15.23 -20.14 8.25
N ARG A 8 15.66 -18.88 8.40
CA ARG A 8 15.88 -17.95 7.27
C ARG A 8 17.33 -17.47 7.26
N THR A 9 18.23 -18.39 6.94
CA THR A 9 19.66 -18.11 6.80
C THR A 9 19.91 -17.19 5.61
N ALA A 10 21.08 -16.55 5.57
CA ALA A 10 21.52 -15.79 4.38
C ALA A 10 21.44 -16.64 3.10
N ALA A 11 21.67 -17.96 3.20
CA ALA A 11 21.52 -18.88 2.08
C ALA A 11 20.07 -18.98 1.58
N GLN A 12 19.07 -18.98 2.48
CA GLN A 12 17.65 -18.96 2.11
C GLN A 12 17.28 -17.67 1.39
N TRP A 13 17.79 -16.53 1.89
CA TRP A 13 17.58 -15.22 1.25
C TRP A 13 18.25 -15.14 -0.12
N SER A 14 19.49 -15.64 -0.26
CA SER A 14 20.18 -15.70 -1.55
C SER A 14 19.46 -16.61 -2.54
N ALA A 15 18.95 -17.76 -2.10
CA ALA A 15 18.19 -18.67 -2.97
C ALA A 15 16.89 -18.02 -3.44
N THR A 16 16.12 -17.40 -2.54
CA THR A 16 14.89 -16.67 -2.91
C THR A 16 15.18 -15.46 -3.80
N PHE A 17 16.28 -14.75 -3.56
CA PHE A 17 16.70 -13.63 -4.40
C PHE A 17 17.08 -14.08 -5.82
N LEU A 18 17.85 -15.16 -5.94
CA LEU A 18 18.24 -15.72 -7.23
C LEU A 18 17.04 -16.32 -7.99
N ASP A 19 16.10 -16.95 -7.28
CA ASP A 19 14.85 -17.43 -7.87
C ASP A 19 13.98 -16.28 -8.37
N ALA A 20 13.82 -15.22 -7.56
CA ALA A 20 13.15 -13.99 -7.97
C ALA A 20 13.84 -13.34 -9.18
N LEU A 21 15.18 -13.30 -9.20
CA LEU A 21 15.96 -12.77 -10.33
C LEU A 21 15.75 -13.60 -11.60
N GLY A 22 15.69 -14.93 -11.48
CA GLY A 22 15.37 -15.85 -12.57
C GLY A 22 13.97 -15.60 -13.14
N GLN A 23 13.00 -15.26 -12.29
CA GLN A 23 11.66 -14.90 -12.76
C GLN A 23 11.64 -13.59 -13.55
N VAL A 24 12.50 -12.61 -13.24
CA VAL A 24 12.57 -11.34 -14.01
C VAL A 24 13.16 -11.55 -15.41
N THR A 25 13.94 -12.62 -15.63
CA THR A 25 14.52 -12.93 -16.95
C THR A 25 13.55 -13.60 -17.93
N ASN A 26 12.31 -13.89 -17.52
CA ASN A 26 11.28 -14.37 -18.44
C ASN A 26 10.74 -13.21 -19.30
N GLU A 27 10.91 -13.30 -20.62
CA GLU A 27 10.54 -12.27 -21.59
C GLU A 27 9.05 -11.85 -21.52
N GLY A 28 8.18 -12.72 -21.02
CA GLY A 28 6.76 -12.43 -20.78
C GLY A 28 6.45 -11.49 -19.59
N LEU A 29 7.43 -11.21 -18.73
CA LEU A 29 7.31 -10.28 -17.59
C LEU A 29 7.88 -8.88 -17.89
N ALA A 30 8.44 -8.67 -19.09
CA ALA A 30 9.02 -7.38 -19.48
C ALA A 30 7.94 -6.31 -19.80
N ASP A 31 6.78 -6.71 -20.33
CA ASP A 31 5.64 -5.80 -20.50
C ASP A 31 4.57 -6.09 -19.43
N ARG A 32 4.76 -5.49 -18.25
CA ARG A 32 3.81 -5.60 -17.11
C ARG A 32 2.54 -4.76 -17.31
N ARG A 33 2.30 -4.21 -18.49
CA ARG A 33 1.10 -3.41 -18.76
C ARG A 33 -0.11 -4.33 -18.91
N LEU A 34 -1.22 -3.93 -18.30
CA LEU A 34 -2.50 -4.60 -18.54
C LEU A 34 -2.90 -4.43 -20.00
N ARG A 35 -3.26 -5.53 -20.65
CA ARG A 35 -3.86 -5.50 -21.99
C ARG A 35 -5.26 -4.91 -21.89
N MET A 36 -5.75 -4.32 -22.98
CA MET A 36 -7.10 -3.74 -23.03
C MET A 36 -8.21 -4.72 -22.63
N SER A 37 -8.08 -6.00 -22.99
CA SER A 37 -9.03 -7.04 -22.55
C SER A 37 -9.06 -7.21 -21.04
N GLN A 38 -7.90 -7.18 -20.38
CA GLN A 38 -7.78 -7.29 -18.93
C GLN A 38 -8.35 -6.04 -18.24
N CYS A 39 -8.11 -4.86 -18.80
CA CYS A 39 -8.74 -3.62 -18.32
C CYS A 39 -10.27 -3.68 -18.42
N ASN A 40 -10.80 -4.13 -19.55
CA ASN A 40 -12.25 -4.26 -19.76
C ASN A 40 -12.88 -5.26 -18.79
N GLU A 41 -12.21 -6.39 -18.55
CA GLU A 41 -12.66 -7.38 -17.57
C GLU A 41 -12.67 -6.81 -16.15
N LEU A 42 -11.61 -6.09 -15.77
CA LEU A 42 -11.53 -5.44 -14.45
C LEU A 42 -12.63 -4.39 -14.29
N LEU A 43 -12.91 -3.58 -15.32
CA LEU A 43 -14.01 -2.62 -15.31
C LEU A 43 -15.39 -3.31 -15.23
N SER A 44 -15.58 -4.43 -15.93
CA SER A 44 -16.82 -5.20 -15.84
C SER A 44 -17.05 -5.74 -14.44
N ARG A 45 -16.01 -6.32 -13.82
CA ARG A 45 -16.07 -6.82 -12.43
C ARG A 45 -16.27 -5.69 -11.43
N TRP A 46 -15.60 -4.56 -11.65
CA TRP A 46 -15.78 -3.36 -10.85
C TRP A 46 -17.23 -2.87 -10.90
N ASN A 47 -17.82 -2.73 -12.08
CA ASN A 47 -19.19 -2.24 -12.21
C ASN A 47 -20.24 -3.18 -11.63
N ALA A 48 -19.98 -4.49 -11.63
CA ALA A 48 -20.89 -5.50 -11.09
C ALA A 48 -20.82 -5.68 -9.56
N ALA A 49 -19.77 -5.16 -8.90
CA ALA A 49 -19.56 -5.39 -7.48
C ALA A 49 -20.29 -4.35 -6.61
N ASP A 50 -21.07 -4.82 -5.63
CA ASP A 50 -21.74 -3.94 -4.65
C ASP A 50 -20.76 -3.30 -3.65
N ARG A 51 -19.69 -4.02 -3.31
CA ARG A 51 -18.62 -3.59 -2.41
C ARG A 51 -17.25 -3.84 -3.03
N LYS A 52 -16.36 -2.86 -2.91
CA LYS A 52 -15.06 -2.82 -3.58
C LYS A 52 -14.01 -2.42 -2.56
N LEU A 53 -13.02 -3.27 -2.35
CA LEU A 53 -11.83 -2.95 -1.57
C LEU A 53 -10.70 -2.59 -2.51
N VAL A 54 -10.15 -1.40 -2.36
CA VAL A 54 -8.97 -0.93 -3.12
C VAL A 54 -7.82 -0.78 -2.14
N LEU A 55 -6.74 -1.52 -2.37
CA LEU A 55 -5.50 -1.43 -1.61
C LEU A 55 -4.43 -0.85 -2.54
N CYS A 56 -3.97 0.36 -2.25
CA CYS A 56 -2.95 1.03 -3.04
C CYS A 56 -1.67 1.16 -2.22
N ASP A 57 -0.59 0.60 -2.74
CA ASP A 57 0.74 1.00 -2.32
C ASP A 57 1.00 2.47 -2.69
N TYR A 58 1.87 3.16 -1.94
CA TYR A 58 2.18 4.56 -2.19
C TYR A 58 3.47 4.74 -3.01
N ASP A 59 4.61 4.40 -2.41
CA ASP A 59 5.94 4.70 -2.95
C ASP A 59 6.29 3.77 -4.13
N GLY A 60 6.38 4.34 -5.32
CA GLY A 60 6.58 3.59 -6.57
C GLY A 60 5.28 3.18 -7.27
N THR A 61 4.14 3.50 -6.68
CA THR A 61 2.81 3.19 -7.24
C THR A 61 2.00 4.47 -7.51
N LEU A 62 1.64 5.23 -6.47
CA LEU A 62 0.91 6.50 -6.59
C LEU A 62 1.84 7.71 -6.77
N THR A 63 3.11 7.53 -6.42
CA THR A 63 4.18 8.51 -6.63
C THR A 63 5.42 7.78 -7.15
N PRO A 64 6.22 8.36 -8.07
CA PRO A 64 7.47 7.75 -8.49
C PRO A 64 8.42 7.51 -7.31
N LEU A 65 9.25 6.47 -7.39
CA LEU A 65 10.33 6.27 -6.42
C LEU A 65 11.31 7.44 -6.52
N VAL A 66 11.42 8.20 -5.44
CA VAL A 66 12.33 9.34 -5.32
C VAL A 66 13.42 9.05 -4.30
N ARG A 67 14.63 9.57 -4.55
CA ARG A 67 15.77 9.42 -3.62
C ARG A 67 15.58 10.14 -2.29
N SER A 68 14.80 11.22 -2.32
CA SER A 68 14.51 12.10 -1.19
C SER A 68 13.08 11.88 -0.72
N PRO A 69 12.83 11.30 0.47
CA PRO A 69 11.48 11.02 0.96
C PRO A 69 10.54 12.24 0.96
N GLU A 70 11.07 13.44 1.22
CA GLU A 70 10.36 14.72 1.22
C GLU A 70 9.85 15.15 -0.16
N ARG A 71 10.47 14.66 -1.24
CA ARG A 71 10.04 14.92 -2.62
C ARG A 71 8.90 14.01 -3.07
N ALA A 72 8.57 12.99 -2.28
CA ALA A 72 7.54 12.03 -2.63
C ALA A 72 6.13 12.54 -2.30
N ARG A 73 5.99 13.76 -1.74
CA ARG A 73 4.70 14.33 -1.32
C ARG A 73 3.62 14.17 -2.41
N PRO A 74 2.38 13.85 -2.03
CA PRO A 74 1.31 13.66 -3.00
C PRO A 74 1.02 14.96 -3.73
N THR A 75 0.80 14.85 -5.03
CA THR A 75 0.34 15.99 -5.82
C THR A 75 -1.12 16.30 -5.48
N ARG A 76 -1.56 17.53 -5.76
CA ARG A 76 -2.97 17.91 -5.63
C ARG A 76 -3.89 16.98 -6.44
N ALA A 77 -3.49 16.61 -7.65
CA ALA A 77 -4.26 15.69 -8.48
C ALA A 77 -4.39 14.29 -7.85
N THR A 78 -3.33 13.81 -7.20
CA THR A 78 -3.36 12.54 -6.44
C THR A 78 -4.32 12.64 -5.26
N ILE A 79 -4.26 13.73 -4.49
CA ILE A 79 -5.16 13.99 -3.37
C ILE A 79 -6.62 14.04 -3.81
N ASP A 80 -6.93 14.82 -4.86
CA ASP A 80 -8.29 14.97 -5.39
C ASP A 80 -8.84 13.63 -5.90
N LEU A 81 -7.99 12.79 -6.52
CA LEU A 81 -8.38 11.45 -6.97
C LEU A 81 -8.70 10.52 -5.79
N LEU A 82 -7.83 10.48 -4.77
CA LEU A 82 -8.01 9.65 -3.60
C LEU A 82 -9.24 10.07 -2.79
N GLN A 83 -9.51 11.37 -2.67
CA GLN A 83 -10.72 11.91 -2.06
C GLN A 83 -11.97 11.39 -2.78
N ARG A 84 -12.03 11.59 -4.11
CA ARG A 84 -13.18 11.15 -4.93
C ARG A 84 -13.43 9.65 -4.86
N LEU A 85 -12.35 8.86 -4.79
CA LEU A 85 -12.46 7.40 -4.73
C LEU A 85 -12.88 6.92 -3.33
N GLY A 86 -12.37 7.54 -2.27
CA GLY A 86 -12.77 7.22 -0.89
C GLY A 86 -14.19 7.68 -0.54
N ASP A 87 -14.68 8.74 -1.18
CA ASP A 87 -16.08 9.20 -1.04
C ASP A 87 -17.08 8.36 -1.86
N ALA A 88 -16.60 7.48 -2.75
CA ALA A 88 -17.48 6.70 -3.61
C ALA A 88 -18.23 5.62 -2.81
N SER A 89 -19.56 5.59 -2.97
CA SER A 89 -20.41 4.60 -2.30
C SER A 89 -19.99 3.17 -2.64
N GLY A 90 -19.82 2.35 -1.61
CA GLY A 90 -19.40 0.95 -1.74
C GLY A 90 -17.92 0.76 -2.07
N VAL A 91 -17.10 1.80 -1.97
CA VAL A 91 -15.64 1.72 -2.09
C VAL A 91 -14.98 1.90 -0.73
N ASP A 92 -14.26 0.88 -0.30
CA ASP A 92 -13.34 0.94 0.84
C ASP A 92 -11.92 1.11 0.28
N LEU A 93 -11.30 2.28 0.46
CA LEU A 93 -9.95 2.58 -0.05
C LEU A 93 -8.94 2.59 1.10
N ALA A 94 -7.84 1.86 0.95
CA ALA A 94 -6.69 1.89 1.85
C ALA A 94 -5.40 2.29 1.12
N ILE A 95 -4.64 3.19 1.73
CA ILE A 95 -3.26 3.50 1.34
C ILE A 95 -2.32 2.69 2.23
N VAL A 96 -1.49 1.87 1.61
CA VAL A 96 -0.47 1.04 2.27
C VAL A 96 0.89 1.65 1.97
N SER A 97 1.68 1.93 2.99
CA SER A 97 3.03 2.46 2.81
C SER A 97 3.98 1.93 3.89
N GLY A 98 5.28 1.94 3.56
CA GLY A 98 6.35 1.76 4.54
C GLY A 98 6.64 2.99 5.39
N ARG A 99 5.99 4.14 5.08
CA ARG A 99 6.18 5.40 5.81
C ARG A 99 5.63 5.33 7.23
N ASP A 100 6.22 6.15 8.10
CA ASP A 100 5.76 6.37 9.47
C ASP A 100 4.36 7.01 9.52
N ARG A 101 3.72 6.89 10.69
CA ARG A 101 2.36 7.38 10.92
C ARG A 101 2.26 8.89 10.80
N GLU A 102 3.27 9.61 11.26
CA GLU A 102 3.33 11.08 11.25
C GLU A 102 3.30 11.61 9.81
N THR A 103 4.07 11.01 8.91
CA THR A 103 4.09 11.33 7.48
C THR A 103 2.77 10.96 6.82
N MET A 104 2.24 9.77 7.12
CA MET A 104 0.96 9.31 6.56
C MET A 104 -0.20 10.20 6.98
N ASP A 105 -0.25 10.63 8.24
CA ASP A 105 -1.26 11.54 8.77
C ASP A 105 -1.09 12.95 8.18
N ALA A 106 0.14 13.46 8.10
CA ALA A 106 0.41 14.77 7.49
C ALA A 106 0.00 14.85 6.01
N TRP A 107 0.05 13.73 5.28
CA TRP A 107 -0.22 13.72 3.83
C TRP A 107 -1.65 13.31 3.47
N PHE A 108 -2.23 12.38 4.21
CA PHE A 108 -3.52 11.75 3.88
C PHE A 108 -4.51 11.78 5.05
N GLY A 109 -4.13 12.35 6.20
CA GLY A 109 -4.94 12.38 7.42
C GLY A 109 -6.32 12.99 7.21
N GLY A 110 -6.45 13.98 6.30
CA GLY A 110 -7.74 14.60 5.97
C GLY A 110 -8.64 13.84 5.00
N LEU A 111 -8.18 12.72 4.42
CA LEU A 111 -8.91 12.01 3.35
C LEU A 111 -9.85 10.92 3.90
N PRO A 112 -10.92 10.55 3.19
CA PRO A 112 -11.84 9.47 3.54
C PRO A 112 -11.26 8.09 3.17
N VAL A 113 -10.01 7.82 3.58
CA VAL A 113 -9.28 6.59 3.22
C VAL A 113 -8.69 5.94 4.47
N MET A 114 -8.63 4.61 4.51
CA MET A 114 -7.85 3.90 5.51
C MET A 114 -6.35 4.13 5.27
N LEU A 115 -5.58 4.22 6.35
CA LEU A 115 -4.12 4.35 6.28
C LEU A 115 -3.48 3.14 6.96
N ILE A 116 -2.51 2.54 6.27
CA ILE A 116 -1.70 1.43 6.77
C ILE A 116 -0.24 1.87 6.65
N ALA A 117 0.39 2.10 7.80
CA ALA A 117 1.74 2.64 7.92
C ALA A 117 2.74 1.56 8.34
N GLU A 118 4.03 1.84 8.14
CA GLU A 118 5.15 1.00 8.59
C GLU A 118 4.98 -0.47 8.20
N HIS A 119 4.66 -0.72 6.94
CA HIS A 119 4.48 -2.07 6.39
C HIS A 119 3.40 -2.91 7.12
N GLY A 120 2.35 -2.26 7.63
CA GLY A 120 1.25 -2.93 8.33
C GLY A 120 1.39 -2.99 9.84
N ALA A 121 2.40 -2.32 10.40
CA ALA A 121 2.54 -2.20 11.84
C ALA A 121 1.42 -1.38 12.48
N TRP A 122 0.95 -0.38 11.75
CA TRP A 122 -0.07 0.55 12.21
C TRP A 122 -1.17 0.67 11.18
N SER A 123 -2.40 0.81 11.66
CA SER A 123 -3.56 1.05 10.81
C SER A 123 -4.49 2.10 11.41
N SER A 124 -5.16 2.86 10.57
CA SER A 124 -6.18 3.81 10.97
C SER A 124 -7.37 3.75 10.02
N GLY A 125 -8.58 3.81 10.58
CA GLY A 125 -9.82 3.92 9.80
C GLY A 125 -9.90 5.24 9.04
N PRO A 126 -10.86 5.38 8.10
CA PRO A 126 -11.08 6.63 7.37
C PRO A 126 -11.30 7.82 8.32
N ALA A 127 -10.87 9.01 7.91
CA ALA A 127 -11.07 10.21 8.72
C ALA A 127 -12.57 10.46 8.95
N ALA A 128 -12.99 10.58 10.20
CA ALA A 128 -14.28 11.14 10.54
C ALA A 128 -14.22 12.67 10.34
N ALA A 129 -15.27 13.28 9.80
CA ALA A 129 -15.30 14.71 9.49
C ALA A 129 -14.84 15.57 10.69
N GLY A 130 -13.65 16.17 10.56
CA GLY A 130 -13.07 17.09 11.55
C GLY A 130 -12.37 16.47 12.75
N GLY A 131 -12.19 15.14 12.80
CA GLY A 131 -11.51 14.44 13.90
C GLY A 131 -10.07 14.04 13.56
N GLN A 132 -9.22 13.96 14.59
CA GLN A 132 -7.89 13.37 14.49
C GLN A 132 -8.01 11.85 14.40
N ARG A 133 -7.18 11.21 13.57
CA ARG A 133 -7.24 9.77 13.34
C ARG A 133 -6.71 8.97 14.53
N GLU A 134 -7.41 7.90 14.86
CA GLU A 134 -6.92 6.90 15.83
C GLU A 134 -6.06 5.86 15.11
N TRP A 135 -4.86 5.62 15.63
CA TRP A 135 -3.93 4.62 15.11
C TRP A 135 -3.91 3.38 15.99
N ILE A 136 -4.12 2.22 15.38
CA ILE A 136 -4.15 0.92 16.03
C ILE A 136 -2.89 0.16 15.64
N ARG A 137 -2.14 -0.28 16.65
CA ARG A 137 -0.95 -1.12 16.48
C ARG A 137 -1.35 -2.57 16.24
N SER A 138 -0.68 -3.24 15.32
CA SER A 138 -0.90 -4.65 15.05
C SER A 138 -0.46 -5.52 16.24
N ALA A 139 -1.33 -6.44 16.67
CA ALA A 139 -1.18 -7.22 17.90
C ALA A 139 0.04 -8.18 17.94
N ASN A 140 0.75 -8.35 16.83
CA ASN A 140 1.83 -9.34 16.69
C ASN A 140 3.24 -8.74 16.51
N LEU A 141 3.42 -7.45 16.82
CA LEU A 141 4.72 -6.80 16.71
C LEU A 141 5.44 -6.74 18.07
N PRO A 142 6.75 -7.03 18.12
CA PRO A 142 7.55 -6.83 19.34
C PRO A 142 7.43 -5.38 19.80
N ASP A 143 7.36 -5.14 21.10
CA ASP A 143 7.20 -3.80 21.67
C ASP A 143 8.29 -2.84 21.16
N GLU A 144 7.93 -1.57 20.99
CA GLU A 144 8.89 -0.52 20.65
C GLU A 144 9.82 -0.29 21.84
N GLY A 145 10.96 -0.98 21.86
CA GLY A 145 12.01 -0.82 22.85
C GLY A 145 12.34 -2.11 23.60
N THR A 146 13.35 -2.83 23.11
CA THR A 146 14.24 -3.65 23.95
C THR A 146 15.66 -3.56 23.40
#